data_AF-A0A8J7E5E6-F1
#
_entry.id   AF-A0A8J7E5E6-F1
#
_cell.length_a   1.000
_cell.length_b   1.000
_cell.length_c   1.000
_cell.angle_alpha   90.00
_cell.angle_beta   90.00
_cell.angle_gamma   90.00
#
_symmetry.space_group_name_H-M   'P 1'
#
loop_
_entity.id
_entity.type
_entity.pdbx_description
1 polymer ?
#
loop_
_entity_poly.entity_id
_entity_poly.type
_entity_poly.pdbx_seq_one_letter_code
_entity_poly.pdbx_strand_id
1 'polypeptide(L)' 'MSPVKLLHKFFDSARLDVGLPDRFGIPVKPREWFLLPLGAIEEAIKKIKEGTLDQFRYDPEAAKLVRL' A
#
# COMPACT_ATOMS: atom_id res chain seq x y z
N MET A 1 14.91 0.68 8.08
CA MET A 1 14.16 0.07 6.96
C MET A 1 14.07 1.10 5.84
N SER A 2 14.23 0.71 4.55
CA SER A 2 14.03 1.66 3.44
C SER A 2 12.57 2.18 3.42
N PRO A 3 12.31 3.47 3.13
CA PRO A 3 10.96 4.05 3.08
C PRO A 3 10.01 3.30 2.15
N VAL A 4 10.53 2.76 1.03
CA VAL A 4 9.76 1.99 0.06
C VAL A 4 9.24 0.69 0.68
N LYS A 5 10.11 -0.06 1.39
CA LYS A 5 9.71 -1.30 2.08
C LYS A 5 8.66 -1.04 3.17
N LEU A 6 8.70 0.12 3.81
CA LEU A 6 7.72 0.50 4.82
C LEU A 6 6.33 0.71 4.20
N LEU A 7 6.25 1.49 3.12
CA LEU A 7 4.98 1.73 2.41
C LEU A 7 4.39 0.45 1.85
N HIS A 8 5.22 -0.44 1.29
CA HIS A 8 4.76 -1.73 0.77
C HIS A 8 4.14 -2.61 1.85
N LYS A 9 4.73 -2.62 3.04
CA LYS A 9 4.20 -3.36 4.18
C LYS A 9 2.93 -2.70 4.75
N PHE A 10 2.90 -1.37 4.81
CA PHE A 10 1.79 -0.62 5.36
C PHE A 10 0.51 -0.76 4.51
N PHE A 11 0.65 -0.76 3.18
CA PHE A 11 -0.46 -0.88 2.23
C PHE A 11 -0.67 -2.32 1.71
N ASP A 12 -0.11 -3.34 2.37
CA ASP A 12 -0.21 -4.74 1.91
C ASP A 12 -1.67 -5.20 1.73
N SER A 13 -2.58 -4.70 2.58
CA SER A 13 -4.04 -4.93 2.50
C SER A 13 -4.71 -4.34 1.27
N ALA A 14 -4.05 -3.41 0.56
CA ALA A 14 -4.53 -2.76 -0.64
C ALA A 14 -3.81 -3.24 -1.91
N ARG A 15 -2.96 -4.28 -1.80
CA ARG A 15 -2.27 -4.86 -2.94
C ARG A 15 -3.30 -5.41 -3.91
N LEU A 16 -3.13 -5.10 -5.19
CA LEU A 16 -3.98 -5.62 -6.25
C LEU A 16 -3.75 -7.13 -6.41
N ASP A 17 -4.77 -7.94 -6.10
CA ASP A 17 -4.74 -9.38 -6.34
C ASP A 17 -5.35 -9.72 -7.70
N VAL A 18 -4.55 -9.51 -8.76
CA VAL A 18 -4.92 -9.83 -10.14
C VAL A 18 -3.87 -10.75 -10.76
N GLY A 19 -4.33 -11.79 -11.45
CA GLY A 19 -3.49 -12.61 -12.32
C GLY A 19 -3.50 -11.99 -13.72
N LEU A 20 -2.33 -11.60 -14.23
CA LEU A 20 -2.16 -11.07 -15.57
C LEU A 20 -1.21 -11.98 -16.34
N PRO A 21 -1.45 -12.27 -17.63
CA PRO A 21 -0.48 -12.96 -18.45
C PRO A 21 0.74 -12.04 -18.68
N ASP A 22 1.94 -12.60 -18.55
CA ASP A 22 3.15 -11.95 -19.02
C ASP A 22 3.25 -11.99 -20.56
N ARG A 23 4.36 -11.51 -21.11
CA ARG A 23 4.61 -11.49 -22.57
C ARG A 23 4.69 -12.88 -23.23
N PHE A 24 4.71 -13.95 -22.44
CA PHE A 24 4.72 -15.34 -22.88
C PHE A 24 3.41 -16.08 -22.53
N GLY A 25 2.41 -15.37 -21.98
CA GLY A 25 1.15 -15.96 -21.55
C GLY A 25 1.19 -16.62 -20.17
N ILE A 26 2.28 -16.47 -19.42
CA ILE A 26 2.42 -17.06 -18.08
C ILE A 26 1.68 -16.17 -17.08
N PRO A 27 0.74 -16.70 -16.27
CA PRO A 27 0.04 -15.90 -15.28
C PRO A 27 1.00 -15.44 -14.18
N VAL A 28 1.11 -14.12 -14.00
CA VAL A 28 1.90 -13.47 -12.97
C VAL A 28 1.01 -12.61 -12.08
N LYS A 29 1.38 -12.51 -10.79
CA LYS A 29 0.74 -11.60 -9.84
C LYS A 29 1.71 -10.47 -9.48
N PRO A 30 1.40 -9.20 -9.79
CA PRO A 30 2.27 -8.07 -9.46
C PRO A 30 2.30 -7.84 -7.94
N ARG A 31 3.50 -7.72 -7.37
CA ARG A 31 3.68 -7.51 -5.91
C ARG A 31 3.71 -6.05 -5.48
N GLU A 32 3.88 -5.14 -6.44
CA GLU A 32 4.07 -3.70 -6.20
C GLU A 32 2.92 -2.85 -6.74
N TRP A 33 1.78 -3.48 -7.07
CA TRP A 33 0.60 -2.78 -7.59
C TRP A 33 -0.41 -2.64 -6.46
N PHE A 34 -0.88 -1.42 -6.24
CA PHE A 34 -1.80 -1.07 -5.15
C PHE A 34 -2.89 -0.14 -5.68
N LEU A 35 -4.10 -0.29 -5.17
CA LEU A 35 -5.21 0.63 -5.44
C LEU A 35 -5.43 1.52 -4.23
N LEU A 36 -5.00 2.78 -4.33
CA LEU A 36 -5.02 3.74 -3.24
C LEU A 36 -5.47 5.12 -3.74
N PRO A 37 -6.27 5.87 -2.98
CA PRO A 37 -6.49 7.28 -3.26
C PRO A 37 -5.22 8.09 -2.93
N LEU A 38 -4.95 9.14 -3.71
CA LEU A 38 -3.78 10.01 -3.52
C LEU A 38 -3.68 10.56 -2.08
N GLY A 39 -4.80 10.96 -1.49
CA GLY A 39 -4.85 11.49 -0.13
C GLY A 39 -4.35 10.51 0.94
N ALA A 40 -4.60 9.21 0.78
CA ALA A 40 -4.08 8.19 1.71
C ALA A 40 -2.55 8.04 1.60
N ILE A 41 -2.00 8.21 0.39
CA ILE A 41 -0.56 8.20 0.15
C ILE A 41 0.09 9.43 0.80
N GLU A 42 -0.48 10.61 0.59
CA GLU A 42 0.00 11.86 1.19
C GLU A 42 -0.04 11.83 2.72
N GLU A 43 -1.11 11.29 3.29
CA GLU A 43 -1.25 11.11 4.74
C GLU A 43 -0.19 10.14 5.29
N ALA A 44 0.01 8.98 4.64
CA ALA A 44 1.05 8.05 5.05
C ALA A 44 2.45 8.67 4.98
N ILE A 45 2.76 9.44 3.94
CA ILE A 45 4.03 10.19 3.83
C ILE A 45 4.17 11.19 4.99
N LYS A 46 3.10 11.91 5.33
CA LYS A 46 3.09 12.83 6.48
C LYS A 46 3.37 12.07 7.78
N LYS A 47 2.72 10.94 8.02
CA LYS A 47 2.91 10.12 9.22
C LYS A 47 4.31 9.50 9.31
N ILE A 48 4.93 9.17 8.18
CA ILE A 48 6.34 8.76 8.13
C ILE A 48 7.25 9.90 8.56
N LYS A 49 7.03 11.12 8.05
CA LYS A 49 7.82 12.31 8.44
C LYS A 49 7.64 12.66 9.91
N GLU A 50 6.43 12.49 10.45
CA GLU A 50 6.11 12.70 11.87
C GLU A 50 6.61 11.56 12.77
N GLY A 51 7.00 10.41 12.20
CA GLY A 51 7.39 9.22 12.97
C GLY A 51 6.22 8.58 13.73
N THR A 52 4.98 8.73 13.24
CA THR A 52 3.76 8.25 13.91
C THR A 52 2.97 7.21 13.10
N LEU A 53 3.51 6.73 11.97
CA LEU A 53 2.82 5.78 11.08
C LEU A 53 2.41 4.48 11.79
N ASP A 54 3.19 4.02 12.76
CA ASP A 54 2.95 2.81 13.56
C ASP A 54 1.67 2.88 14.41
N GLN A 55 1.11 4.06 14.62
CA GLN A 55 -0.15 4.27 15.34
C GLN A 55 -1.39 4.11 14.44
N PHE A 56 -1.18 3.82 13.16
CA PHE A 56 -2.23 3.73 12.16
C PHE A 56 -2.14 2.41 11.39
N ARG A 57 -3.24 2.04 10.74
CA ARG A 57 -3.28 1.05 9.67
C ARG A 57 -4.04 1.61 8.48
N TYR A 58 -3.76 1.12 7.28
CA TYR A 58 -4.62 1.39 6.14
C TYR A 58 -5.87 0.51 6.20
N ASP A 59 -7.03 1.14 6.00
CA ASP A 59 -8.31 0.47 5.83
C ASP A 59 -8.73 0.54 4.36
N PRO A 60 -8.72 -0.60 3.63
CA PRO A 60 -9.08 -0.62 2.21
C PRO A 60 -10.57 -0.40 1.97
N GLU A 61 -11.45 -0.73 2.92
CA GLU A 61 -12.89 -0.52 2.76
C GLU A 61 -13.25 0.96 2.92
N ALA A 62 -12.60 1.64 3.87
CA ALA A 62 -12.80 3.07 4.08
C ALA A 62 -11.86 3.97 3.26
N ALA A 63 -10.91 3.37 2.52
CA ALA A 63 -9.89 4.02 1.70
C ALA A 63 -9.08 5.11 2.44
N LYS A 64 -8.75 4.86 3.71
CA LYS A 64 -8.11 5.86 4.59
C LYS A 64 -7.20 5.22 5.66
N LEU A 65 -6.38 6.04 6.29
CA LEU A 65 -5.65 5.64 7.49
C LEU A 65 -6.62 5.70 8.68
N VAL A 66 -6.68 4.61 9.45
CA VAL A 66 -7.43 4.55 10.70
C VAL A 66 -6.45 4.31 11.84
N ARG A 67 -6.72 4.94 12.98
CA ARG A 67 -5.92 4.73 14.18
C ARG A 67 -6.10 3.28 14.65
N LEU A 68 -5.02 2.67 15.12
CA LEU A 68 -5.05 1.35 15.76
C LEU A 68 -5.92 1.37 17.02
#